data_AF-A0AA86UDT7-F1
#
_entry.id   AF-A0AA86UDT7-F1
#
_cell.length_a   1.000
_cell.length_b   1.000
_cell.length_c   1.000
_cell.angle_alpha   90.00
_cell.angle_beta   90.00
_cell.angle_gamma   90.00
#
_symmetry.space_group_name_H-M   'P 1'
#
loop_
_entity.id
_entity.type
_entity.pdbx_description
1 polymer ?
#
loop_
_entity_poly.entity_id
_entity_poly.type
_entity_poly.pdbx_seq_one_letter_code
_entity_poly.pdbx_strand_id
1 'polypeptide(L)'
;MNKRVYHRWTEEESTRLYKFVLRCDRNWAMVQNQFPQFTMLQLQNKFLVMQKQMQSQKQKNAKVEQANISAYSAENTDTLQQLMNLLSAKSQ
;
A
#
# COMPACT_ATOMS: atom_id res chain seq x y z
N MET A 1 -27.36 15.01 27.04
CA MET A 1 -26.45 15.00 25.88
C MET A 1 -25.86 13.61 25.71
N ASN A 2 -26.23 12.85 24.67
CA ASN A 2 -25.60 11.56 24.36
C ASN A 2 -24.25 11.82 23.67
N LYS A 3 -23.14 11.49 24.35
CA LYS A 3 -21.81 11.51 23.73
C LYS A 3 -21.72 10.34 22.74
N ARG A 4 -21.49 10.62 21.46
CA ARG A 4 -21.18 9.60 20.46
C ARG A 4 -19.75 9.13 20.70
N VAL A 5 -19.59 7.91 21.23
CA VAL A 5 -18.27 7.28 21.39
C VAL A 5 -17.92 6.64 20.05
N TYR A 6 -16.83 7.08 19.43
CA TYR A 6 -16.31 6.48 18.20
C TYR A 6 -15.33 5.36 18.55
N HIS A 7 -15.52 4.18 17.95
CA HIS A 7 -14.56 3.09 18.09
C HIS A 7 -13.26 3.40 17.35
N ARG A 8 -12.13 3.27 18.05
CA ARG A 8 -10.80 3.40 17.46
C ARG A 8 -10.32 2.03 17.01
N TRP A 9 -10.36 1.79 15.71
CA TRP A 9 -9.84 0.56 15.11
C TRP A 9 -8.34 0.41 15.30
N THR A 10 -7.91 -0.71 15.91
CA THR A 10 -6.49 -1.08 15.94
C THR A 10 -6.05 -1.71 14.62
N GLU A 11 -4.74 -1.84 14.44
CA GLU A 11 -4.18 -2.50 13.25
C GLU A 11 -4.52 -3.99 13.22
N GLU A 12 -4.51 -4.65 14.38
CA GLU A 12 -4.86 -6.05 14.54
C GLU A 12 -6.33 -6.29 14.20
N GLU A 13 -7.24 -5.43 14.69
CA GLU A 13 -8.66 -5.48 14.37
C GLU A 13 -8.90 -5.27 12.88
N SER A 14 -8.23 -4.27 12.30
CA SER A 14 -8.31 -3.94 10.87
C SER A 14 -7.83 -5.12 10.02
N THR A 15 -6.71 -5.72 10.39
CA THR A 15 -6.14 -6.89 9.71
C THR A 15 -7.07 -8.10 9.80
N ARG A 16 -7.66 -8.34 10.98
CA ARG A 16 -8.60 -9.44 11.20
C ARG A 16 -9.86 -9.24 10.36
N LEU A 17 -10.43 -8.04 10.37
CA LEU A 17 -11.60 -7.69 9.56
C LEU A 17 -11.31 -7.91 8.07
N TYR A 18 -10.19 -7.36 7.58
CA TYR A 18 -9.81 -7.46 6.17
C TYR A 18 -9.67 -8.92 5.72
N LYS A 19 -8.92 -9.73 6.47
CA LYS A 19 -8.73 -11.16 6.17
C LYS A 19 -10.05 -11.94 6.18
N PHE A 20 -10.93 -11.64 7.14
CA PHE A 20 -12.21 -12.34 7.25
C PHE A 20 -13.18 -11.96 6.13
N VAL A 21 -13.27 -10.67 5.78
CA VAL A 21 -14.08 -10.20 4.66
C VAL A 21 -13.64 -10.82 3.34
N LEU A 22 -12.32 -10.97 3.12
CA LEU A 22 -11.79 -11.65 1.93
C LEU A 22 -12.10 -13.15 1.91
N ARG A 23 -12.04 -13.82 3.08
CA ARG A 23 -12.32 -15.26 3.18
C ARG A 23 -13.78 -15.60 2.89
N CYS A 24 -14.70 -14.70 3.24
CA CYS A 24 -16.14 -14.93 3.11
C CYS A 24 -16.75 -14.21 1.89
N ASP A 25 -15.95 -13.80 0.91
CA ASP A 25 -16.38 -13.08 -0.31
C ASP A 25 -17.34 -11.91 -0.02
N ARG A 26 -17.06 -11.14 1.03
CA ARG A 26 -17.88 -10.02 1.50
C ARG A 26 -19.31 -10.42 1.91
N ASN A 27 -19.53 -11.64 2.37
CA ASN A 27 -20.75 -12.03 3.05
C ASN A 27 -20.86 -11.28 4.40
N TRP A 28 -21.49 -10.11 4.38
CA TRP A 28 -21.57 -9.21 5.52
C TRP A 28 -22.35 -9.77 6.71
N ALA A 29 -23.29 -10.69 6.48
CA ALA A 29 -23.99 -11.38 7.55
C ALA A 29 -23.03 -12.26 8.36
N MET A 30 -22.18 -13.03 7.68
CA MET A 30 -21.13 -13.83 8.34
C MET A 30 -20.09 -12.94 9.03
N VAL A 31 -19.69 -11.83 8.40
CA VAL A 31 -18.75 -10.87 8.99
C VAL A 31 -19.35 -10.26 10.26
N GLN A 32 -20.62 -9.85 10.25
CA GLN A 32 -21.26 -9.29 11.43
C GLN A 32 -21.37 -10.31 12.57
N ASN A 33 -21.63 -11.59 12.25
CA ASN A 33 -21.61 -12.67 13.25
C ASN A 33 -20.23 -12.83 13.93
N GLN A 34 -19.15 -12.60 13.19
CA GLN A 34 -17.78 -12.65 13.71
C GLN A 34 -17.37 -11.39 14.50
N PHE A 35 -18.05 -10.27 14.25
CA PHE A 35 -17.78 -8.96 14.85
C PHE A 35 -19.06 -8.34 15.44
N PRO A 36 -19.66 -8.98 16.46
CA PRO A 36 -20.99 -8.61 16.98
C PRO A 36 -21.03 -7.22 17.64
N GLN A 37 -19.87 -6.68 18.05
CA GLN A 37 -19.74 -5.35 18.63
C GLN A 37 -19.89 -4.21 17.62
N PHE A 38 -19.86 -4.53 16.32
CA PHE A 38 -19.96 -3.54 15.24
C PHE A 38 -21.20 -3.78 14.40
N THR A 39 -21.81 -2.68 13.96
CA THR A 39 -22.89 -2.76 12.99
C THR A 39 -22.34 -3.08 11.61
N MET A 40 -23.17 -3.69 10.76
CA MET A 40 -22.81 -3.96 9.36
C MET A 40 -22.27 -2.71 8.64
N LEU A 41 -22.90 -1.56 8.87
CA LEU A 41 -22.48 -0.28 8.27
C LEU A 41 -21.07 0.15 8.74
N GLN A 42 -20.76 -0.02 10.02
CA GLN A 42 -19.42 0.28 10.54
C GLN A 42 -18.35 -0.61 9.90
N LEU A 43 -18.65 -1.90 9.73
CA LEU A 43 -17.75 -2.88 9.10
C LEU A 43 -17.50 -2.56 7.63
N GLN A 44 -18.56 -2.25 6.88
CA GLN A 44 -18.48 -1.85 5.47
C GLN A 44 -17.66 -0.56 5.28
N ASN A 45 -17.96 0.47 6.07
CA ASN A 45 -17.24 1.74 6.00
C ASN A 45 -15.76 1.56 6.33
N LYS A 46 -15.43 0.78 7.37
CA LYS A 46 -14.05 0.48 7.73
C LYS A 46 -13.35 -0.27 6.58
N PHE A 47 -13.98 -1.29 6.01
CA PHE A 47 -13.40 -2.05 4.90
C PHE A 47 -13.13 -1.19 3.67
N LEU A 48 -14.07 -0.31 3.31
CA LEU A 48 -13.88 0.65 2.21
C LEU A 48 -12.66 1.56 2.44
N VAL A 49 -12.50 2.09 3.65
CA VAL A 49 -11.34 2.91 4.01
C VAL A 49 -10.04 2.10 3.89
N MET A 50 -10.02 0.86 4.37
CA MET A 50 -8.84 -0.02 4.24
C MET A 50 -8.47 -0.28 2.77
N GLN A 51 -9.46 -0.50 1.89
CA GLN A 51 -9.20 -0.69 0.45
C GLN A 51 -8.56 0.54 -0.18
N LYS A 52 -9.07 1.74 0.12
CA LYS A 52 -8.50 2.99 -0.38
C LYS A 52 -7.06 3.20 0.10
N GLN A 53 -6.80 2.94 1.38
CA GLN A 53 -5.46 3.05 1.97
C GLN A 53 -4.46 2.13 1.27
N MET A 54 -4.83 0.87 1.01
CA MET A 54 -3.97 -0.07 0.29
C MET A 54 -3.67 0.37 -1.15
N GLN A 55 -4.66 0.94 -1.86
CA GLN A 55 -4.43 1.46 -3.21
C GLN A 55 -3.46 2.63 -3.23
N SER A 56 -3.62 3.59 -2.31
CA SER A 56 -2.70 4.73 -2.19
C SER A 56 -1.29 4.29 -1.82
N GLN A 57 -1.15 3.26 -0.98
CA GLN A 57 0.15 2.73 -0.59
C GLN A 57 0.86 2.02 -1.75
N LYS A 58 0.13 1.23 -2.56
CA LYS A 58 0.67 0.64 -3.80
C LYS A 58 1.19 1.70 -4.77
N GLN A 59 0.45 2.79 -4.96
CA GLN A 59 0.87 3.87 -5.86
C GLN A 59 2.12 4.60 -5.35
N LYS A 60 2.23 4.83 -4.03
CA LYS A 60 3.43 5.41 -3.43
C LYS A 60 4.65 4.51 -3.63
N ASN A 61 4.50 3.22 -3.39
CA ASN A 61 5.58 2.26 -3.55
C ASN A 61 6.06 2.18 -5.01
N ALA A 62 5.14 2.15 -5.98
CA ALA A 62 5.49 2.15 -7.40
C ALA A 62 6.27 3.42 -7.82
N LYS A 63 5.89 4.59 -7.30
CA LYS A 63 6.60 5.85 -7.56
C LYS A 63 8.00 5.87 -6.94
N VAL A 64 8.14 5.35 -5.72
CA VAL A 64 9.43 5.24 -5.04
C VAL A 64 10.36 4.29 -5.80
N GLU A 65 9.85 3.15 -6.26
CA GLU A 65 10.61 2.17 -7.04
C GLU A 65 11.08 2.75 -8.37
N GLN A 66 10.22 3.49 -9.08
CA GLN A 66 10.58 4.18 -10.31
C GLN A 66 11.61 5.31 -10.09
N ALA A 67 11.49 6.06 -8.99
CA ALA A 67 12.49 7.07 -8.62
C ALA A 67 13.84 6.42 -8.27
N ASN A 68 13.83 5.26 -7.60
CA ASN A 68 15.03 4.54 -7.23
C ASN A 68 15.76 3.99 -8.49
N ILE A 69 15.02 3.36 -9.42
CA ILE A 69 15.58 2.89 -10.70
C ILE A 69 16.17 4.06 -11.51
N SER A 70 15.49 5.21 -11.55
CA SER A 70 16.00 6.41 -12.24
C SER A 70 17.32 6.92 -11.64
N ALA A 71 17.47 6.88 -10.31
CA ALA A 71 18.70 7.28 -9.64
C ALA A 71 19.88 6.36 -9.99
N TYR A 72 19.66 5.04 -10.02
CA TYR A 72 20.69 4.07 -10.41
C TYR A 72 21.13 4.18 -11.88
N SER A 73 20.25 4.62 -12.79
CA SER A 73 20.61 4.81 -14.21
C SER A 73 21.46 6.05 -14.46
N ALA A 74 21.31 7.11 -13.67
CA ALA A 74 21.99 8.38 -13.89
C ALA A 74 23.47 8.32 -13.49
N GLU A 75 23.81 7.58 -12.44
CA GLU A 75 25.18 7.45 -11.94
C GLU A 75 26.06 6.54 -12.82
N ASN A 76 25.46 5.57 -13.54
CA ASN A 76 26.21 4.60 -14.34
C ASN A 76 26.46 5.03 -15.80
N THR A 77 25.62 5.92 -16.36
CA THR A 77 25.81 6.40 -17.74
C THR A 77 27.03 7.29 -17.88
N ASP A 78 27.33 8.10 -16.86
CA ASP A 78 28.44 9.06 -16.91
C ASP A 78 29.81 8.33 -16.83
N THR A 79 29.90 7.27 -16.02
CA THR A 79 31.08 6.41 -15.92
C THR A 79 31.34 5.59 -17.19
N LEU A 80 30.29 5.07 -17.83
CA LEU A 80 30.44 4.32 -19.08
C LEU A 80 30.84 5.24 -20.24
N GLN A 81 30.28 6.47 -20.27
CA GLN A 81 30.65 7.47 -21.27
C GLN A 81 32.10 7.93 -21.10
N GLN A 82 32.58 8.14 -19.87
CA GLN A 82 33.98 8.46 -19.59
C GLN A 82 34.94 7.34 -19.99
N LEU A 83 34.59 6.07 -19.73
CA LEU A 83 35.40 4.92 -20.16
C LEU A 83 35.47 4.77 -21.69
N MET A 84 34.34 4.98 -22.39
CA MET A 84 34.30 4.97 -23.86
C MET A 84 35.16 6.07 -24.47
N ASN A 85 35.13 7.27 -23.88
CA ASN A 85 35.96 8.39 -24.31
C ASN A 85 37.45 8.11 -24.07
N LEU A 86 37.81 7.50 -22.93
CA LEU A 86 39.20 7.10 -22.60
C LEU A 86 39.74 6.01 -23.52
N LEU A 87 38.93 5.01 -23.88
CA LEU A 87 39.32 3.94 -24.79
C LEU A 87 39.50 4.47 -26.23
N SER A 88 38.65 5.42 -26.65
CA SER A 88 38.76 6.07 -27.95
C SER A 88 40.00 6.98 -28.05
N ALA A 89 40.39 7.64 -26.95
CA ALA A 89 41.54 8.53 -26.90
C ALA A 89 42.91 7.81 -26.87
N LYS A 90 42.96 6.52 -26.51
CA LYS A 90 44.20 5.71 -26.44
C LYS A 90 44.55 4.96 -27.73
N SER A 91 43.76 5.13 -28.79
CA SER A 91 43.93 4.44 -30.09
C SER A 91 44.69 5.27 -31.15
N GLN A 92 45.37 6.36 -30.76
CA GLN A 92 46.25 7.16 -31.62
C GLN A 92 47.70 7.04 -31.16
#